data_AF-A0A964YSW1-F1
#
_entry.id   AF-A0A964YSW1-F1
#
_cell.length_a   1.000
_cell.length_b   1.000
_cell.length_c   1.000
_cell.angle_alpha   90.00
_cell.angle_beta   90.00
_cell.angle_gamma   90.00
#
_symmetry.space_group_name_H-M   'P 1'
#
loop_
_entity.id
_entity.type
_entity.pdbx_description
1 polymer ?
#
loop_
_entity_poly.entity_id
_entity_poly.type
_entity_poly.pdbx_seq_one_letter_code
_entity_poly.pdbx_strand_id
1 'polypeptide(L)' 'IYNRWGELIFESRDQAIGWDGGYGPNSVNCQSGTYTWVLNFQVLQTQEDKEFVGHVNLIK' A
#
# COMPACT_ATOMS: atom_id res chain seq x y z
N ILE A 1 1.89 -1.71 -0.38
CA ILE A 1 1.28 -2.21 0.87
C ILE A 1 1.99 -3.49 1.27
N TYR A 2 2.36 -3.59 2.53
CA TYR A 2 3.06 -4.71 3.12
C TYR A 2 2.23 -5.33 4.24
N ASN A 3 2.28 -6.65 4.33
CA ASN A 3 1.71 -7.37 5.48
C ASN A 3 2.64 -7.30 6.69
N ARG A 4 2.22 -7.89 7.82
CA ARG A 4 2.99 -7.91 9.07
C ARG A 4 4.34 -8.64 9.00
N TRP A 5 4.58 -9.42 7.94
CA TRP A 5 5.83 -10.13 7.71
C TRP A 5 6.77 -9.37 6.76
N GLY A 6 6.37 -8.18 6.31
CA GLY A 6 7.16 -7.39 5.36
C GLY A 6 7.02 -7.83 3.90
N GLU A 7 6.08 -8.71 3.58
CA GLU A 7 5.83 -9.13 2.20
C GLU A 7 4.97 -8.09 1.48
N LEU A 8 5.35 -7.75 0.25
CA LEU A 8 4.58 -6.86 -0.62
C LEU A 8 3.31 -7.59 -1.10
N ILE A 9 2.15 -7.08 -0.70
CA ILE A 9 0.85 -7.68 -1.08
C ILE A 9 0.11 -6.88 -2.15
N PHE A 10 0.46 -5.60 -2.32
CA PHE A 10 -0.14 -4.72 -3.32
C PHE A 10 0.82 -3.58 -3.66
N GLU A 11 0.94 -3.27 -4.95
CA GLU A 11 1.67 -2.11 -5.48
C GLU A 11 0.86 -1.52 -6.64
N SER A 12 0.85 -0.20 -6.75
CA SER A 12 0.30 0.53 -7.90
C SER A 12 1.16 1.76 -8.18
N ARG A 13 1.25 2.13 -9.46
CA ARG A 13 1.81 3.42 -9.92
C ARG A 13 0.74 4.42 -10.34
N ASP A 14 -0.51 3.98 -10.36
CA ASP A 14 -1.67 4.83 -10.61
C ASP A 14 -2.27 5.29 -9.28
N GLN A 15 -2.35 6.61 -9.10
CA GLN A 15 -2.92 7.24 -7.92
C GLN A 15 -4.41 6.93 -7.73
N ALA A 16 -5.13 6.60 -8.81
CA ALA A 16 -6.55 6.25 -8.76
C ALA A 16 -6.79 4.82 -8.25
N ILE A 17 -5.76 3.97 -8.21
CA ILE A 17 -5.88 2.56 -7.83
C ILE A 17 -5.33 2.37 -6.41
N GLY A 18 -6.24 2.09 -5.48
CA GLY A 18 -5.92 1.77 -4.09
C GLY A 18 -6.03 0.28 -3.78
N TRP A 19 -5.51 -0.11 -2.63
CA TRP A 19 -5.69 -1.45 -2.10
C TRP A 19 -7.08 -1.61 -1.48
N ASP A 20 -7.82 -2.63 -1.90
CA ASP A 20 -9.20 -2.93 -1.49
C ASP A 20 -9.29 -3.86 -0.27
N GLY A 21 -8.14 -4.31 0.27
CA GLY A 21 -8.09 -5.31 1.34
C GLY A 21 -7.98 -6.75 0.85
N GLY A 22 -7.82 -6.98 -0.46
CA GLY A 22 -7.63 -8.31 -1.05
C GLY A 22 -6.18 -8.62 -1.44
N TYR A 23 -5.89 -9.89 -1.69
CA TYR A 23 -4.59 -10.35 -2.18
C TYR A 23 -4.72 -11.34 -3.33
N GLY A 24 -3.82 -11.22 -4.31
CA GLY A 24 -3.75 -12.10 -5.47
C GLY A 24 -4.79 -11.82 -6.56
N PRO A 25 -4.79 -12.60 -7.66
CA PRO A 25 -5.61 -12.35 -8.86
C PRO A 25 -7.12 -12.45 -8.61
N ASN A 26 -7.55 -13.11 -7.53
CA ASN A 26 -8.96 -13.29 -7.17
C ASN A 26 -9.43 -12.32 -6.07
N SER A 27 -8.61 -11.33 -5.67
CA SER A 27 -8.86 -10.44 -4.53
C SER A 27 -9.34 -11.21 -3.29
N VAL A 28 -8.55 -12.21 -2.86
CA VAL A 28 -8.90 -12.99 -1.67
C VAL A 28 -8.78 -12.08 -0.46
N ASN A 29 -9.86 -11.93 0.31
CA ASN A 29 -9.91 -11.09 1.50
C ASN A 29 -8.72 -11.38 2.44
N CYS A 30 -7.97 -10.33 2.77
CA CYS A 30 -6.91 -10.41 3.76
C CYS A 30 -7.45 -10.51 5.20
N GLN A 31 -6.58 -10.96 6.11
CA GLN A 31 -6.91 -11.06 7.53
C GLN A 31 -7.07 -9.67 8.14
N SER A 32 -7.98 -9.54 9.12
CA SER A 32 -8.04 -8.33 9.93
C SER A 32 -6.72 -8.12 10.67
N GLY A 33 -6.22 -6.88 10.64
CA GLY A 33 -4.93 -6.55 11.20
C GLY A 33 -4.35 -5.25 10.65
N THR A 34 -3.14 -4.94 11.08
CA THR A 34 -2.42 -3.74 10.65
C THR A 34 -1.51 -4.07 9.47
N TYR A 35 -1.59 -3.24 8.43
CA TYR A 35 -0.78 -3.29 7.22
C TYR A 35 0.02 -2.00 7.09
N THR A 36 1.19 -2.07 6.48
CA THR A 36 2.05 -0.90 6.25
C THR A 36 1.91 -0.43 4.81
N TRP A 37 1.70 0.86 4.60
CA TRP A 37 1.75 1.45 3.27
C TRP A 37 3.00 2.31 3.12
N VAL A 38 3.57 2.27 1.92
CA VAL A 38 4.72 3.07 1.52
C VAL A 38 4.34 3.77 0.22
N LEU A 39 4.53 5.08 0.16
CA LEU A 39 4.30 5.91 -1.01
C LEU A 39 5.61 6.58 -1.39
N ASN A 40 6.10 6.29 -2.60
CA ASN A 40 7.28 6.90 -3.17
C ASN A 40 6.88 7.74 -4.38
N PHE A 41 7.25 9.01 -4.40
CA PHE A 41 6.95 9.90 -5.51
C PHE A 41 7.97 11.03 -5.61
N GLN A 42 8.10 11.58 -6.82
CA GLN A 42 8.92 12.74 -7.09
C GLN A 42 8.05 14.00 -7.14
N VAL A 43 8.48 15.04 -6.43
CA VAL A 43 7.85 16.36 -6.49
C VAL A 43 8.27 17.04 -7.80
N LEU A 44 7.31 17.26 -8.71
CA LEU A 44 7.59 17.82 -10.05
C LEU A 44 8.25 19.21 -10.01
N GLN A 45 7.96 20.01 -8.98
CA GLN A 45 8.46 21.39 -8.86
C GLN A 45 9.92 21.45 -8.38
N THR A 46 10.32 20.57 -7.47
CA THR A 46 11.63 20.59 -6.84
C THR A 46 12.55 19.46 -7.30
N GLN A 47 12.00 18.48 -8.05
CA GLN A 47 12.65 17.20 -8.41
C GLN A 47 13.11 16.40 -7.18
N GLU A 48 12.51 16.66 -6.03
CA GLU A 48 12.81 15.98 -4.79
C GLU A 48 12.04 14.66 -4.72
N ASP A 49 12.75 13.56 -4.44
CA ASP A 49 12.12 12.28 -4.16
C ASP A 49 11.66 12.24 -2.69
N LYS A 50 10.41 11.87 -2.48
CA LYS A 50 9.79 11.75 -1.15
C LYS A 50 9.25 10.37 -0.91
N GLU A 51 9.43 9.92 0.32
CA GLU A 51 8.85 8.70 0.86
C GLU A 51 7.91 9.07 2.01
N PHE A 52 6.70 8.51 1.98
CA PHE A 52 5.81 8.48 3.14
C PHE A 52 5.51 7.04 3.52
N VAL A 53 5.56 6.78 4.83
CA VAL A 53 5.25 5.48 5.42
C VAL A 53 4.15 5.67 6.45
N GLY A 54 3.20 4.75 6.46
CA GLY A 54 2.15 4.73 7.46
C GLY A 54 1.53 3.35 7.62
N HIS A 55 0.47 3.31 8.43
CA HIS A 55 -0.24 2.07 8.72
C HIS A 55 -1.73 2.20 8.40
N VAL A 56 -2.34 1.10 7.97
CA VAL A 56 -3.78 0.97 7.78
C VAL A 56 -4.27 -0.24 8.58
N ASN A 57 -5.37 -0.07 9.30
CA ASN A 57 -6.00 -1.15 10.03
C ASN A 57 -7.16 -1.69 9.20
N LEU A 58 -7.09 -2.96 8.82
CA LEU A 58 -8.18 -3.69 8.19
C LEU A 58 -9.06 -4.27 9.30
N ILE A 59 -10.26 -3.72 9.47
CA ILE A 59 -11.27 -4.14 10.45
C ILE A 59 -12.48 -4.64 9.68
N LYS A 60 -13.12 -5.71 10.14
CA LYS A 60 -14.29 -6.32 9.51
C LYS A 60 -15.48 -6.32 10.47
#